data_AF-X0YV26-F1
#
_entry.id   AF-X0YV26-F1
#
_cell.length_a   1.000
_cell.length_b   1.000
_cell.length_c   1.000
_cell.angle_alpha   90.00
_cell.angle_beta   90.00
_cell.angle_gamma   90.00
#
_symmetry.space_group_name_H-M   'P 1'
#
loop_
_entity.id
_entity.type
_entity.pdbx_description
1 polymer ?
#
loop_
_entity_poly.entity_id
_entity_poly.type
_entity_poly.pdbx_seq_one_letter_code
_entity_poly.pdbx_strand_id
1 'polypeptide(L)' 'TVKRDIERMRRLRSWKGYRHGFGLKVRGQRTRSTGRKGLVVGVIRKKIRRQLEKK' A
#
# COMPACT_ATOMS: atom_id res chain seq x y z
N THR A 1 6.19 12.85 16.99
CA THR A 1 7.61 12.73 16.59
C THR A 1 7.80 12.05 15.25
N VAL A 2 7.36 10.81 15.04
CA VAL A 2 7.54 10.07 13.76
C VAL A 2 7.02 10.81 12.51
N LYS A 3 5.85 11.46 12.59
CA LYS A 3 5.27 12.22 11.45
C LYS A 3 6.14 13.42 11.03
N ARG A 4 6.69 14.16 12.00
CA ARG A 4 7.58 15.31 11.76
C ARG A 4 8.87 14.89 11.08
N ASP A 5 9.42 13.73 11.47
CA ASP A 5 10.63 13.19 10.84
C ASP A 5 10.36 12.69 9.42
N ILE A 6 9.20 12.06 9.17
CA ILE A 6 8.78 11.67 7.82
C ILE A 6 8.58 12.90 6.93
N GLU A 7 7.95 13.96 7.44
CA GLU A 7 7.79 15.21 6.71
C GLU A 7 9.12 15.88 6.40
N ARG A 8 10.07 15.88 7.35
CA ARG A 8 11.46 16.33 7.11
C ARG A 8 12.12 15.48 6.01
N MET A 9 12.01 14.16 6.08
CA MET A 9 12.58 13.23 5.07
C MET A 9 11.98 13.42 3.67
N ARG A 10 10.68 13.76 3.59
CA ARG A 10 9.99 14.09 2.33
C ARG A 10 10.47 15.42 1.75
N ARG A 11 10.63 16.44 2.59
CA ARG A 11 11.18 17.75 2.18
C ARG A 11 12.62 17.64 1.67
N LEU A 12 13.45 16.84 2.35
CA LEU A 12 14.84 16.58 1.96
C LEU A 12 15.00 15.64 0.75
N ARG A 13 13.90 15.10 0.19
CA ARG A 13 13.93 14.19 -0.98
C ARG A 13 14.82 12.94 -0.78
N SER A 14 14.90 12.45 0.45
CA SER A 14 15.57 11.18 0.74
C SER A 14 14.80 10.00 0.13
N TRP A 15 15.49 8.90 -0.22
CA TRP A 15 14.84 7.68 -0.72
C TRP A 15 13.74 7.16 0.22
N LYS A 16 14.02 7.17 1.53
CA LYS A 16 13.05 6.83 2.58
C LYS A 16 11.83 7.77 2.56
N GLY A 17 12.05 9.08 2.38
CA GLY A 17 11.00 10.07 2.20
C GLY A 17 10.14 9.82 0.96
N TYR A 18 10.75 9.54 -0.19
CA TYR A 18 10.03 9.16 -1.41
C TYR A 18 9.18 7.90 -1.22
N ARG A 19 9.74 6.84 -0.62
CA ARG A 19 9.00 5.61 -0.30
C ARG A 19 7.80 5.89 0.60
N HIS A 20 7.96 6.72 1.63
CA HIS A 20 6.84 7.16 2.48
C HIS A 20 5.79 7.97 1.71
N GLY A 21 6.20 8.80 0.74
CA GLY A 21 5.30 9.55 -0.12
C GLY A 21 4.47 8.66 -1.04
N PHE A 22 5.07 7.61 -1.59
CA PHE A 22 4.39 6.61 -2.43
C PHE A 22 3.61 5.56 -1.62
N GLY A 23 3.60 5.63 -0.29
CA GLY A 23 2.98 4.61 0.57
C GLY A 23 3.65 3.23 0.49
N LEU A 24 4.89 3.19 -0.01
CA LEU A 24 5.68 1.97 -0.13
C LEU A 24 6.43 1.68 1.17
N LYS A 25 6.71 0.41 1.40
CA LYS A 25 7.47 -0.04 2.58
C LYS A 25 8.94 0.37 2.47
N VAL A 26 9.56 0.79 3.56
CA VAL A 26 10.91 1.40 3.53
C VAL A 26 12.06 0.39 3.62
N ARG A 27 11.86 -0.77 4.25
CA ARG A 27 12.94 -1.74 4.60
C ARG A 27 13.41 -2.63 3.44
N GLY A 28 13.45 -2.12 2.21
CA GLY A 28 13.92 -2.91 1.05
C GLY A 28 12.99 -4.05 0.60
N GLN A 29 11.71 -4.02 0.97
CA GLN A 29 10.75 -5.05 0.54
C GLN A 29 10.44 -4.92 -0.96
N ARG A 30 10.34 -6.07 -1.65
CA ARG A 30 9.98 -6.18 -3.07
C ARG A 30 8.53 -5.78 -3.29
N THR A 31 8.30 -4.73 -4.08
CA THR A 31 6.97 -4.17 -4.34
C THR A 31 6.19 -4.89 -5.45
N ARG A 32 6.82 -5.81 -6.19
CA ARG A 32 6.19 -6.55 -7.29
C ARG A 32 5.10 -7.52 -6.83
N SER A 33 5.39 -8.30 -5.79
CA SER A 33 4.48 -9.36 -5.31
C SER A 33 3.98 -9.14 -3.88
N THR A 34 4.76 -8.49 -3.02
CA THR A 34 4.44 -8.37 -1.59
C THR A 34 3.67 -7.10 -1.26
N GLY A 35 2.76 -7.17 -0.29
CA GLY A 35 2.00 -6.00 0.17
C GLY A 35 0.93 -5.51 -0.79
N ARG A 36 0.47 -6.35 -1.74
CA ARG A 36 -0.69 -6.06 -2.60
C ARG A 36 -1.93 -5.91 -1.73
N LYS A 37 -2.59 -4.77 -1.85
CA LYS A 37 -3.92 -4.53 -1.26
C LYS A 37 -4.94 -4.62 -2.39
N GLY A 38 -6.04 -5.34 -2.17
CA GLY A 38 -7.06 -5.61 -3.18
C GLY A 38 -7.28 -7.09 -3.44
N LEU A 39 -8.31 -7.40 -4.23
CA LEU A 39 -8.61 -8.76 -4.66
C LEU A 39 -7.69 -9.19 -5.81
N VAL A 40 -7.51 -10.50 -5.95
CA VAL A 40 -6.84 -11.07 -7.13
C VAL A 40 -7.75 -10.83 -8.34
N VAL A 41 -7.16 -10.35 -9.43
CA VAL A 41 -7.89 -10.14 -10.70
C VAL A 41 -8.56 -11.44 -11.10
N GLY A 42 -9.88 -11.40 -11.34
CA GLY A 42 -10.68 -12.56 -11.75
C GLY A 42 -11.15 -13.49 -10.62
N VAL A 43 -10.74 -13.27 -9.36
CA VAL A 43 -11.18 -14.12 -8.23
C VAL A 43 -12.03 -13.34 -7.24
N ILE A 44 -13.31 -13.66 -7.18
CA ILE A 44 -14.26 -13.09 -6.22
C ILE A 44 -14.61 -14.15 -5.17
N ARG A 45 -14.47 -13.80 -3.88
CA ARG A 45 -14.88 -14.68 -2.79
C ARG A 45 -16.39 -14.90 -2.84
N LYS A 46 -16.85 -16.15 -2.68
CA LYS A 46 -18.27 -16.54 -2.74
C LYS A 46 -19.20 -15.65 -1.89
N LYS A 47 -18.75 -15.25 -0.70
CA LYS A 47 -19.49 -14.34 0.20
C LYS A 47 -19.76 -12.97 -0.44
N ILE A 48 -18.75 -12.39 -1.10
CA ILE A 48 -18.88 -11.09 -1.79
C ILE A 48 -19.80 -11.24 -3.00
N ARG A 49 -19.66 -12.32 -3.77
CA ARG A 49 -20.56 -12.62 -4.90
C ARG A 49 -22.03 -12.71 -4.46
N ARG A 50 -22.32 -13.46 -3.40
CA ARG A 50 -23.68 -13.59 -2.85
C ARG A 50 -24.27 -12.28 -2.33
N GLN A 51 -23.43 -11.35 -1.86
CA GLN A 51 -23.87 -10.01 -1.45
C GLN A 51 -24.17 -9.11 -2.65
N LEU A 52 -23.40 -9.24 -3.74
CA LEU A 52 -23.66 -8.53 -5.00
C LEU A 52 -24.96 -9.02 -5.66
N GLU A 53 -25.22 -10.33 -5.67
CA GLU A 53 -26.44 -10.92 -6.24
C GLU A 53 -27.72 -10.57 -5.47
N LYS A 54 -27.59 -10.16 -4.21
CA LYS A 54 -28.71 -9.75 -3.34
C LYS A 54 -29.03 -8.25 -3.42
N LYS A 55 -28.19 -7.48 -4.11
CA LYS A 55 -28.33 -6.04 -4.29
C LYS A 55 -28.95 -5.76 -5.65
#